data_AF-A0A0G0SPP9-F1
#
_entry.id   AF-A0A0G0SPP9-F1
#
_cell.length_a   1.000
_cell.length_b   1.000
_cell.length_c   1.000
_cell.angle_alpha   90.00
_cell.angle_beta   90.00
_cell.angle_gamma   90.00
#
_symmetry.space_group_name_H-M   'P 1'
#
loop_
_entity.id
_entity.type
_entity.pdbx_description
1 polymer ?
#
loop_
_entity_poly.entity_id
_entity_poly.type
_entity_poly.pdbx_seq_one_letter_code
_entity_poly.pdbx_strand_id
1 'polypeptide(L)'
;MITVVAGLIIWWVNGKKQIEIINQITPVFEDKSDIREIKIALTADIHNDWGEFSKVVKMTKESGDELVVVVGDMTVYGKGEELEKAKSELINSGIKYAVVPGNHDAYRSLAGKNIYDGFFDKRYQVVRIDDLKLILIDNSNYRGLGTDQWSWIEKEVIECKRLLCLAVMHMPLNNSFSTHLMGENNAKVT
;
A
#
# COMPACT_ATOMS: atom_id res chain seq x y z
N MET A 1 -14.98 21.37 23.47
CA MET A 1 -14.03 21.71 24.54
C MET A 1 -14.24 20.72 25.67
N ILE A 2 -13.34 19.73 25.79
CA ILE A 2 -13.40 18.72 26.85
C ILE A 2 -12.23 19.00 27.79
N THR A 3 -12.54 19.34 29.04
CA THR A 3 -11.56 19.53 30.11
C THR A 3 -11.79 18.42 31.12
N VAL A 4 -10.79 17.56 31.37
CA VAL A 4 -10.88 16.52 32.39
C VAL A 4 -9.78 16.71 33.44
N VAL A 5 -10.29 17.06 34.63
CA VAL A 5 -9.97 16.70 36.02
C VAL A 5 -8.52 16.78 36.51
N ALA A 6 -8.35 17.60 37.56
CA ALA A 6 -7.15 17.73 38.38
C ALA A 6 -6.79 16.41 39.07
N GLY A 7 -5.52 16.00 38.97
CA GLY A 7 -4.94 14.89 39.72
C GLY A 7 -4.29 15.37 41.01
N LEU A 8 -4.38 14.56 42.07
CA LEU A 8 -3.73 14.84 43.36
C LEU A 8 -2.60 13.83 43.56
N ILE A 9 -1.38 14.29 43.78
CA ILE A 9 -0.28 13.40 44.18
C ILE A 9 -0.01 13.60 45.67
N ILE A 10 0.06 12.49 46.41
CA ILE A 10 0.37 12.45 47.83
C ILE A 10 1.59 11.57 48.02
N TRP A 11 2.61 12.10 48.69
CA TRP A 11 3.74 11.30 49.17
C TRP A 11 4.22 11.80 50.53
N TRP A 12 5.11 11.03 51.17
CA TRP A 12 5.63 11.33 52.52
C TRP A 12 7.14 11.58 52.47
N VAL A 13 7.60 12.65 53.09
CA VAL A 13 9.04 12.95 53.27
C VAL A 13 9.29 13.24 54.75
N ASN A 14 10.22 12.51 55.37
CA ASN A 14 10.60 12.65 56.78
C ASN A 14 9.40 12.68 57.75
N GLY A 15 8.44 11.78 57.55
CA GLY A 15 7.24 11.70 58.40
C GLY A 15 6.25 12.85 58.23
N LYS A 16 6.39 13.68 57.20
CA LYS A 16 5.43 14.74 56.85
C LYS A 16 4.76 14.45 55.51
N LYS A 17 3.43 14.53 55.49
CA LYS A 17 2.60 14.40 54.28
C LYS A 17 2.80 15.61 53.38
N GLN A 18 3.16 15.38 52.12
CA GLN A 18 3.22 16.37 51.06
C GLN A 18 2.06 16.13 50.10
N ILE A 19 1.39 17.21 49.69
CA ILE A 19 0.26 17.16 48.77
C ILE A 19 0.53 18.18 47.67
N GLU A 20 0.56 17.72 46.43
CA GLU A 20 0.64 18.60 45.27
C GLU A 20 -0.64 18.46 44.44
N ILE A 21 -1.27 19.60 44.18
CA ILE A 21 -2.48 19.69 43.35
C ILE A 21 -2.01 20.00 41.93
N ILE A 22 -2.17 19.05 41.02
CA ILE A 22 -1.86 19.27 39.61
C ILE A 22 -3.03 20.02 38.99
N ASN A 23 -2.93 21.34 39.05
CA ASN A 23 -3.87 22.23 38.39
C ASN A 23 -3.56 22.25 36.89
N GLN A 24 -4.38 21.51 36.13
CA GLN A 24 -4.45 21.52 34.67
C GLN A 24 -3.21 20.95 33.96
N ILE A 25 -3.31 19.70 33.53
CA ILE A 25 -2.56 19.26 32.35
C ILE A 25 -3.33 19.82 31.16
N THR A 26 -2.93 20.98 30.66
CA THR A 26 -3.39 21.43 29.34
C THR A 26 -2.85 20.42 28.34
N PRO A 27 -3.68 19.66 27.61
CA PRO A 27 -3.16 18.87 26.51
C PRO A 27 -2.51 19.85 25.54
N VAL A 28 -1.19 19.78 25.42
CA VAL A 28 -0.47 20.46 24.35
C VAL A 28 -0.82 19.68 23.09
N PHE A 29 -1.87 20.11 22.41
CA PHE A 29 -2.09 19.71 21.03
C PHE A 29 -1.03 20.47 20.24
N GLU A 30 0.03 19.74 19.88
CA GLU A 30 1.02 20.21 18.93
C GLU A 30 0.27 20.65 17.67
N ASP A 31 0.34 21.94 17.36
CA ASP A 31 -0.25 22.49 16.15
C ASP A 31 0.46 21.82 14.96
N LYS A 32 -0.21 20.88 14.29
CA LYS A 32 0.29 20.25 13.06
C LYS A 32 0.23 21.30 11.94
N SER A 33 1.08 22.32 12.02
CA SER A 33 1.02 23.49 11.15
C SER A 33 1.61 23.27 9.76
N ASP A 34 2.16 22.08 9.46
CA ASP A 34 2.57 21.69 8.11
C ASP A 34 1.85 20.39 7.69
N ILE A 35 0.59 20.51 7.25
CA ILE A 35 -0.06 19.42 6.52
C ILE A 35 0.61 19.34 5.15
N ARG A 36 1.55 18.39 5.00
CA ARG A 36 2.13 18.07 3.71
C ARG A 36 1.12 17.30 2.85
N GLU A 37 0.87 17.80 1.64
CA GLU A 37 0.12 17.07 0.63
C GLU A 37 1.00 15.98 0.02
N ILE A 38 0.52 14.73 0.03
CA ILE A 38 1.17 13.59 -0.62
C ILE A 38 0.38 13.27 -1.89
N LYS A 39 1.04 13.32 -3.05
CA LYS A 39 0.45 12.97 -4.35
C LYS A 39 1.07 11.70 -4.88
N ILE A 40 0.20 10.74 -5.21
CA ILE A 40 0.56 9.42 -5.74
C ILE A 40 -0.43 9.09 -6.83
N ALA A 41 0.06 8.65 -7.98
CA ALA A 41 -0.80 8.10 -9.02
C ALA A 41 -0.94 6.58 -8.85
N LEU A 42 -2.16 6.09 -9.00
CA LEU A 42 -2.45 4.67 -9.14
C LEU A 42 -2.94 4.44 -10.58
N THR A 43 -2.38 3.44 -11.24
CA THR A 43 -2.78 3.01 -12.58
C THR A 43 -2.79 1.48 -12.65
N ALA A 44 -3.58 0.91 -13.54
CA ALA A 44 -3.77 -0.54 -13.67
C ALA A 44 -4.24 -0.88 -15.08
N ASP A 45 -4.28 -2.18 -15.41
CA ASP A 45 -4.95 -2.69 -16.61
C ASP A 45 -4.42 -2.05 -17.92
N ILE A 46 -3.10 -1.91 -18.01
CA ILE A 46 -2.43 -1.35 -19.18
C ILE A 46 -2.59 -2.29 -20.38
N HIS A 47 -2.55 -3.61 -20.18
CA HIS A 47 -2.77 -4.61 -21.24
C HIS A 47 -1.96 -4.31 -22.52
N ASN A 48 -0.67 -4.03 -22.37
CA ASN A 48 0.25 -3.65 -23.44
C ASN A 48 -0.01 -2.31 -24.15
N ASP A 49 -0.91 -1.45 -23.67
CA ASP A 49 -1.08 -0.09 -24.19
C ASP A 49 0.07 0.83 -23.72
N TRP A 50 1.25 0.58 -24.28
CA TRP A 50 2.47 1.32 -23.95
C TRP A 50 2.37 2.80 -24.33
N GLY A 51 1.54 3.13 -25.34
CA GLY A 51 1.33 4.51 -25.76
C GLY A 51 0.64 5.33 -24.67
N GLU A 52 -0.48 4.83 -24.14
CA GLU A 52 -1.18 5.48 -23.04
C GLU A 52 -0.41 5.35 -21.73
N PHE A 53 0.23 4.21 -21.46
CA PHE A 53 1.03 4.04 -20.25
C PHE A 53 2.18 5.06 -20.17
N SER A 54 2.91 5.26 -21.27
CA SER A 54 3.99 6.25 -21.32
C SER A 54 3.49 7.67 -21.04
N LYS A 55 2.29 8.02 -21.54
CA LYS A 55 1.63 9.31 -21.25
C LYS A 55 1.27 9.43 -19.77
N VAL A 56 0.65 8.41 -19.18
CA VAL A 56 0.26 8.40 -17.76
C VAL A 56 1.49 8.63 -16.89
N VAL A 57 2.55 7.84 -17.07
CA VAL A 57 3.76 7.94 -16.24
C VAL A 57 4.45 9.30 -16.42
N LYS A 58 4.47 9.83 -17.66
CA LYS A 58 4.98 11.18 -17.93
C LYS A 58 4.14 12.25 -17.21
N MET A 59 2.82 12.19 -17.31
CA MET A 59 1.91 13.14 -16.67
C MET A 59 2.05 13.11 -15.15
N THR A 60 2.15 11.93 -14.54
CA THR A 60 2.39 11.76 -13.11
C THR A 60 3.70 12.44 -12.67
N LYS A 61 4.76 12.33 -13.47
CA LYS A 61 6.02 13.02 -13.17
C LYS A 61 5.88 14.54 -13.31
N GLU A 62 5.21 15.00 -14.36
CA GLU A 62 5.02 16.43 -14.64
C GLU A 62 4.09 17.11 -13.62
N SER A 63 3.14 16.38 -13.02
CA SER A 63 2.28 16.87 -11.93
C SER A 63 3.00 16.97 -10.57
N GLY A 64 4.23 16.47 -10.48
CA GLY A 64 5.03 16.48 -9.25
C GLY A 64 4.64 15.40 -8.25
N ASP A 65 3.98 14.32 -8.71
CA ASP A 65 3.64 13.20 -7.84
C ASP A 65 4.91 12.47 -7.38
N GLU A 66 4.88 11.96 -6.16
CA GLU A 66 6.05 11.33 -5.53
C GLU A 66 6.31 9.91 -6.02
N LEU A 67 5.27 9.26 -6.53
CA LEU A 67 5.23 7.84 -6.84
C LEU A 67 4.12 7.53 -7.86
N VAL A 68 4.42 6.63 -8.80
CA VAL A 68 3.39 5.88 -9.53
C VAL A 68 3.31 4.45 -8.98
N VAL A 69 2.10 3.99 -8.72
CA VAL A 69 1.82 2.61 -8.31
C VAL A 69 1.07 1.93 -9.45
N VAL A 70 1.66 0.88 -10.01
CA VAL A 70 1.01 0.06 -11.04
C VAL A 70 0.38 -1.16 -10.40
N VAL A 71 -0.94 -1.26 -10.50
CA VAL A 71 -1.79 -2.19 -9.76
C VAL A 71 -2.27 -3.34 -10.66
N GLY A 72 -1.31 -4.04 -11.21
CA GLY A 72 -1.53 -5.24 -12.01
C GLY A 72 -2.00 -5.01 -13.44
N ASP A 73 -2.05 -6.12 -14.17
CA ASP A 73 -2.39 -6.25 -15.58
C ASP A 73 -1.66 -5.23 -16.46
N MET A 74 -0.34 -5.14 -16.24
CA MET A 74 0.53 -4.37 -17.12
C MET A 74 0.58 -4.96 -18.52
N THR A 75 0.52 -6.29 -18.58
CA THR A 75 0.71 -7.10 -19.77
C THR A 75 -0.56 -7.86 -20.12
N VAL A 76 -0.70 -8.29 -21.38
CA VAL A 76 -1.81 -9.17 -21.78
C VAL A 76 -1.54 -10.63 -21.42
N TYR A 77 -0.27 -11.07 -21.48
CA TYR A 77 0.08 -12.49 -21.35
C TYR A 77 1.23 -12.76 -20.38
N GLY A 78 1.78 -11.75 -19.69
CA GLY A 78 2.89 -11.94 -18.75
C GLY A 78 4.18 -12.41 -19.42
N LYS A 79 4.33 -12.20 -20.73
CA LYS A 79 5.52 -12.63 -21.47
C LYS A 79 6.71 -11.76 -21.09
N GLY A 80 7.91 -12.33 -21.20
CA GLY A 80 9.14 -11.62 -20.87
C GLY A 80 9.31 -10.30 -21.62
N GLU A 81 9.02 -10.26 -22.92
CA GLU A 81 9.10 -9.04 -23.73
C GLU A 81 8.09 -7.96 -23.28
N GLU A 82 6.89 -8.36 -22.84
CA GLU A 82 5.85 -7.45 -22.37
C GLU A 82 6.24 -6.85 -21.01
N LEU A 83 6.75 -7.69 -20.10
CA LEU A 83 7.24 -7.27 -18.79
C LEU A 83 8.49 -6.39 -18.90
N GLU A 84 9.40 -6.71 -19.83
CA GLU A 84 10.56 -5.87 -20.13
C GLU A 84 10.13 -4.50 -20.61
N LYS A 85 9.12 -4.44 -21.49
CA LYS A 85 8.60 -3.19 -22.03
C LYS A 85 7.93 -2.36 -20.94
N ALA A 86 7.08 -2.96 -20.11
CA ALA A 86 6.44 -2.29 -18.97
C ALA A 86 7.48 -1.71 -17.99
N LYS A 87 8.50 -2.50 -17.62
CA LYS A 87 9.60 -2.05 -16.78
C LYS A 87 10.39 -0.90 -17.43
N SER A 88 10.61 -0.98 -18.74
CA SER A 88 11.36 0.04 -19.48
C SER A 88 10.62 1.38 -19.51
N GLU A 89 9.29 1.40 -19.68
CA GLU A 89 8.51 2.65 -19.62
C GLU A 89 8.66 3.33 -18.24
N LEU A 90 8.60 2.55 -17.16
CA LEU A 90 8.79 3.04 -15.80
C LEU A 90 10.20 3.60 -15.58
N ILE A 91 11.24 2.86 -15.97
CA ILE A 91 12.64 3.30 -15.84
C ILE A 91 12.90 4.57 -16.66
N ASN A 92 12.47 4.60 -17.92
CA ASN A 92 12.72 5.71 -18.84
C ASN A 92 12.02 7.00 -18.41
N SER A 93 10.88 6.88 -17.74
CA SER A 93 10.20 8.06 -17.18
C SER A 93 11.02 8.74 -16.08
N GLY A 94 11.84 7.99 -15.34
CA GLY A 94 12.59 8.47 -14.18
C GLY A 94 11.72 8.86 -12.97
N ILE A 95 10.44 8.48 -12.94
CA ILE A 95 9.63 8.59 -11.71
C ILE A 95 9.93 7.43 -10.76
N LYS A 96 9.80 7.65 -9.46
CA LYS A 96 9.76 6.53 -8.50
C LYS A 96 8.50 5.70 -8.78
N TYR A 97 8.63 4.39 -8.72
CA TYR A 97 7.51 3.49 -8.97
C TYR A 97 7.48 2.34 -7.97
N ALA A 98 6.28 1.79 -7.81
CA ALA A 98 6.05 0.49 -7.21
C ALA A 98 5.06 -0.27 -8.08
N VAL A 99 5.20 -1.59 -8.12
CA VAL A 99 4.33 -2.45 -8.93
C VAL A 99 3.87 -3.65 -8.12
N VAL A 100 2.69 -4.15 -8.47
CA VAL A 100 2.20 -5.48 -8.11
C VAL A 100 1.65 -6.15 -9.37
N PRO A 101 1.75 -7.48 -9.51
CA PRO A 101 1.21 -8.19 -10.67
C PRO A 101 -0.31 -8.30 -10.60
N GLY A 102 -0.95 -8.29 -11.77
CA GLY A 102 -2.31 -8.79 -11.96
C GLY A 102 -2.31 -10.23 -12.47
N ASN A 103 -3.48 -10.80 -12.72
CA ASN A 103 -3.59 -12.18 -13.21
C ASN A 103 -3.00 -12.36 -14.61
N HIS A 104 -3.00 -11.32 -15.45
CA HIS A 104 -2.36 -11.39 -16.77
C HIS A 104 -0.83 -11.31 -16.70
N ASP A 105 -0.25 -10.74 -15.64
CA ASP A 105 1.20 -10.62 -15.49
C ASP A 105 1.85 -11.91 -14.94
N ALA A 106 1.07 -12.77 -14.28
CA ALA A 106 1.57 -13.93 -13.54
C ALA A 106 1.78 -15.19 -14.39
N TYR A 107 2.26 -15.03 -15.64
CA TYR A 107 2.52 -16.14 -16.54
C TYR A 107 3.66 -17.04 -16.04
N ARG A 108 3.45 -18.36 -16.14
CA ARG A 108 4.45 -19.36 -15.78
C ARG A 108 5.11 -19.94 -17.02
N SER A 109 6.43 -19.99 -17.01
CA SER A 109 7.20 -20.69 -18.04
C SER A 109 6.89 -22.19 -18.03
N LEU A 110 7.33 -22.91 -19.07
CA LEU A 110 7.22 -24.37 -19.15
C LEU A 110 7.88 -25.10 -17.95
N ALA A 111 8.86 -24.47 -17.31
CA ALA A 111 9.52 -24.97 -16.10
C ALA A 111 8.76 -24.61 -14.80
N GLY A 112 7.59 -23.99 -14.89
CA GLY A 112 6.72 -23.64 -13.76
C GLY A 112 7.11 -22.35 -13.00
N LYS A 113 8.20 -21.67 -13.40
CA LYS A 113 8.66 -20.41 -12.80
C LYS A 113 7.77 -19.26 -13.27
N ASN A 114 7.35 -18.37 -12.36
CA ASN A 114 6.71 -17.11 -12.77
C ASN A 114 7.75 -16.20 -13.43
N ILE A 115 7.46 -15.78 -14.67
CA ILE A 115 8.37 -14.92 -15.44
C ILE A 115 8.48 -13.53 -14.79
N TYR A 116 7.41 -13.03 -14.18
CA TYR A 116 7.37 -11.75 -13.45
C TYR A 116 8.55 -11.58 -12.48
N ASP A 117 8.89 -12.64 -11.76
CA ASP A 117 9.95 -12.66 -10.74
C ASP A 117 11.36 -12.39 -11.33
N GLY A 118 11.52 -12.44 -12.65
CA GLY A 118 12.75 -12.04 -13.34
C GLY A 118 12.84 -10.56 -13.70
N PHE A 119 11.72 -9.83 -13.62
CA PHE A 119 11.63 -8.42 -14.02
C PHE A 119 11.42 -7.51 -12.81
N PHE A 120 10.65 -7.94 -11.83
CA PHE A 120 10.37 -7.15 -10.63
C PHE A 120 10.77 -7.94 -9.38
N ASP A 121 11.52 -7.28 -8.49
CA ASP A 121 12.14 -7.93 -7.33
C ASP A 121 11.14 -8.39 -6.27
N LYS A 122 9.98 -7.73 -6.21
CA LYS A 122 8.96 -7.95 -5.20
C LYS A 122 7.60 -8.08 -5.86
N ARG A 123 6.85 -9.09 -5.43
CA ARG A 123 5.46 -9.28 -5.85
C ARG A 123 4.48 -8.53 -4.96
N TYR A 124 4.81 -8.46 -3.67
CA TYR A 124 4.10 -7.68 -2.65
C TYR A 124 5.15 -6.92 -1.82
N GLN A 125 4.79 -5.75 -1.31
CA GLN A 125 5.72 -4.88 -0.60
C GLN A 125 5.02 -3.79 0.22
N VAL A 126 5.79 -3.08 1.04
CA VAL A 126 5.36 -1.82 1.62
C VAL A 126 6.10 -0.67 0.96
N VAL A 127 5.36 0.39 0.65
CA VAL A 127 5.93 1.71 0.34
C VAL A 127 5.50 2.69 1.42
N ARG A 128 6.46 3.42 1.99
CA ARG A 128 6.21 4.46 3.00
C ARG A 128 6.52 5.83 2.43
N ILE A 129 5.59 6.76 2.65
CA ILE A 129 5.76 8.19 2.37
C ILE A 129 5.23 8.91 3.60
N ASP A 130 6.15 9.39 4.45
CA ASP A 130 5.83 9.97 5.77
C ASP A 130 4.92 9.05 6.61
N ASP A 131 3.76 9.56 7.03
CA ASP A 131 2.74 8.85 7.81
C ASP A 131 1.80 7.97 6.95
N LEU A 132 2.00 7.92 5.64
CA LEU A 132 1.27 7.05 4.72
C LEU A 132 2.05 5.75 4.47
N LYS A 133 1.37 4.62 4.67
CA LYS A 133 1.85 3.28 4.38
C LYS A 133 0.98 2.62 3.31
N LEU A 134 1.54 2.41 2.13
CA LEU A 134 0.93 1.59 1.10
C LEU A 134 1.32 0.12 1.33
N ILE A 135 0.34 -0.75 1.50
CA ILE A 135 0.51 -2.20 1.59
C ILE A 135 0.11 -2.79 0.25
N LEU A 136 1.11 -3.06 -0.58
CA LEU A 136 0.97 -3.60 -1.92
C LEU A 136 0.89 -5.12 -1.84
N ILE A 137 -0.25 -5.68 -2.24
CA ILE A 137 -0.61 -7.09 -2.08
C ILE A 137 -0.62 -7.74 -3.46
N ASP A 138 0.04 -8.90 -3.58
CA ASP A 138 -0.04 -9.73 -4.78
C ASP A 138 -1.22 -10.67 -4.64
N ASN A 139 -2.31 -10.31 -5.31
CA ASN A 139 -3.47 -11.16 -5.51
C ASN A 139 -3.70 -11.52 -6.98
N SER A 140 -2.62 -11.61 -7.77
CA SER A 140 -2.66 -12.10 -9.17
C SER A 140 -3.24 -13.50 -9.32
N ASN A 141 -3.32 -14.27 -8.23
CA ASN A 141 -4.00 -15.55 -8.20
C ASN A 141 -5.39 -15.39 -7.59
N TYR A 142 -6.42 -15.56 -8.43
CA TYR A 142 -7.82 -15.49 -8.00
C TYR A 142 -8.16 -16.47 -6.87
N ARG A 143 -7.38 -17.53 -6.64
CA ARG A 143 -7.63 -18.48 -5.52
C ARG A 143 -7.29 -17.89 -4.15
N GLY A 144 -6.68 -16.71 -4.09
CA GLY A 144 -6.32 -16.01 -2.87
C GLY A 144 -4.84 -16.07 -2.54
N LEU A 145 -4.51 -15.60 -1.34
CA LEU A 145 -3.13 -15.37 -0.90
C LEU A 145 -2.53 -16.63 -0.24
N GLY A 146 -1.23 -16.82 -0.45
CA GLY A 146 -0.46 -17.85 0.25
C GLY A 146 -0.25 -17.52 1.73
N THR A 147 0.08 -18.54 2.53
CA THR A 147 0.31 -18.43 3.99
C THR A 147 1.39 -17.41 4.34
N ASP A 148 2.44 -17.33 3.52
CA ASP A 148 3.57 -16.43 3.76
C ASP A 148 3.15 -14.96 3.60
N GLN A 149 2.37 -14.67 2.56
CA GLN A 149 1.87 -13.31 2.34
C GLN A 149 0.83 -12.93 3.39
N TRP A 150 -0.04 -13.86 3.81
CA TRP A 150 -0.94 -13.63 4.95
C TRP A 150 -0.19 -13.30 6.23
N SER A 151 0.80 -14.11 6.59
CA SER A 151 1.64 -13.89 7.79
C SER A 151 2.42 -12.58 7.72
N TRP A 152 2.79 -12.15 6.51
CA TRP A 152 3.41 -10.86 6.27
C TRP A 152 2.40 -9.71 6.46
N ILE A 153 1.22 -9.77 5.86
CA ILE A 153 0.15 -8.77 6.01
C ILE A 153 -0.21 -8.57 7.49
N GLU A 154 -0.38 -9.66 8.24
CA GLU A 154 -0.70 -9.59 9.69
C GLU A 154 0.31 -8.77 10.48
N LYS A 155 1.59 -8.84 10.12
CA LYS A 155 2.65 -8.04 10.74
C LYS A 155 2.58 -6.58 10.27
N GLU A 156 2.38 -6.36 8.98
CA GLU A 156 2.35 -5.02 8.41
C GLU A 156 1.18 -4.18 8.91
N VAL A 157 0.02 -4.79 9.18
CA VAL A 157 -1.18 -4.06 9.63
C VAL A 157 -1.11 -3.58 11.08
N ILE A 158 -0.15 -4.07 11.89
CA ILE A 158 -0.01 -3.67 13.30
C ILE A 158 0.20 -2.15 13.43
N GLU A 159 0.99 -1.57 12.54
CA GLU A 159 1.30 -0.14 12.54
C GLU A 159 0.15 0.74 12.03
N CYS A 160 -0.85 0.17 11.36
CA CYS A 160 -2.02 0.89 10.85
C CYS A 160 -2.94 1.42 11.95
N LYS A 161 -2.65 1.10 13.22
CA LYS A 161 -3.27 1.74 14.39
C LYS A 161 -2.78 3.17 14.63
N ARG A 162 -1.64 3.56 14.03
CA ARG A 162 -0.95 4.83 14.27
C ARG A 162 -0.67 5.63 13.00
N LEU A 163 -0.72 4.98 11.84
CA LEU A 163 -0.40 5.54 10.53
C LEU A 163 -1.60 5.34 9.59
N LEU A 164 -1.73 6.18 8.56
CA LEU A 164 -2.69 5.92 7.49
C LEU A 164 -2.17 4.77 6.64
N CYS A 165 -2.92 3.68 6.57
CA CYS A 165 -2.60 2.56 5.70
C CYS A 165 -3.60 2.43 4.56
N LEU A 166 -3.09 2.23 3.35
CA LEU A 166 -3.88 1.87 2.17
C LEU A 166 -3.42 0.51 1.68
N ALA A 167 -4.33 -0.46 1.66
CA ALA A 167 -4.10 -1.73 0.97
C ALA A 167 -4.38 -1.55 -0.52
N VAL A 168 -3.43 -1.93 -1.36
CA VAL A 168 -3.50 -1.78 -2.82
C VAL A 168 -3.28 -3.15 -3.45
N MET A 169 -4.21 -3.58 -4.29
CA MET A 169 -4.21 -4.91 -4.92
C MET A 169 -5.00 -4.87 -6.22
N HIS A 170 -4.73 -5.81 -7.12
CA HIS A 170 -5.33 -5.86 -8.45
C HIS A 170 -6.78 -6.37 -8.40
N MET A 171 -7.00 -7.60 -7.93
CA MET A 171 -8.35 -8.17 -7.88
C MET A 171 -9.16 -7.58 -6.71
N PRO A 172 -10.42 -7.16 -6.92
CA PRO A 172 -11.24 -6.68 -5.82
C PRO A 172 -11.64 -7.82 -4.87
N LEU A 173 -11.81 -7.50 -3.58
CA LEU A 173 -12.31 -8.44 -2.58
C LEU A 173 -13.83 -8.59 -2.62
N ASN A 174 -14.52 -7.60 -3.18
CA ASN A 174 -15.97 -7.57 -3.31
C ASN A 174 -16.34 -6.61 -4.45
N ASN A 175 -17.36 -6.95 -5.24
CA ASN A 175 -17.89 -6.08 -6.29
C ASN A 175 -19.37 -6.39 -6.54
N SER A 176 -20.22 -5.35 -6.56
CA SER A 176 -21.66 -5.50 -6.80
C SER A 176 -22.03 -5.75 -8.26
N PHE A 177 -21.11 -5.54 -9.20
CA PHE A 177 -21.33 -5.53 -10.65
C PHE A 177 -20.49 -6.57 -11.40
N SER A 178 -19.53 -7.22 -10.73
CA SER A 178 -18.63 -8.20 -11.33
C SER A 178 -18.44 -9.39 -10.40
N THR A 179 -18.46 -10.58 -10.98
CA THR A 179 -18.06 -11.82 -10.29
C THR A 179 -16.54 -12.03 -10.34
N HIS A 180 -15.81 -11.18 -11.05
CA HIS A 180 -14.35 -11.25 -11.13
C HIS A 180 -13.74 -10.63 -9.87
N LEU A 181 -13.55 -11.47 -8.87
CA LEU A 181 -13.10 -11.12 -7.54
C LEU A 181 -12.11 -12.15 -7.02
N MET A 182 -11.29 -11.74 -6.05
CA MET A 182 -10.41 -12.66 -5.36
C MET A 182 -11.27 -13.67 -4.57
N GLY A 183 -11.13 -14.95 -4.88
CA GLY A 183 -11.95 -16.02 -4.34
C GLY A 183 -13.18 -16.33 -5.20
N GLU A 184 -13.24 -15.88 -6.46
CA GLU A 184 -14.32 -16.27 -7.37
C GLU A 184 -14.47 -17.81 -7.41
N ASN A 185 -15.71 -18.28 -7.42
CA ASN A 185 -16.08 -19.69 -7.33
C ASN A 185 -15.76 -20.38 -5.98
N ASN A 186 -15.37 -19.64 -4.95
CA ASN A 186 -15.25 -20.16 -3.59
C ASN A 186 -16.52 -19.84 -2.77
N ALA A 187 -17.25 -20.88 -2.36
CA ALA A 187 -18.47 -20.77 -1.57
C ALA A 187 -18.31 -20.08 -0.20
N LYS A 188 -17.07 -19.79 0.23
CA LYS A 188 -16.77 -19.03 1.46
C LYS A 188 -16.63 -17.52 1.21
N VAL A 189 -16.55 -17.09 -0.05
CA VAL A 189 -16.30 -15.70 -0.47
C VAL A 189 -17.47 -15.13 -1.28
N THR A 190 -18.32 -16.00 -1.85
CA THR A 190 -19.63 -15.69 -2.46
C THR A 190 -20.78 -15.96 -1.50
#